data_AF-A0A7C4HQH7-F1
#
_entry.id   AF-A0A7C4HQH7-F1
#
_cell.length_a   1.000
_cell.length_b   1.000
_cell.length_c   1.000
_cell.angle_alpha   90.00
_cell.angle_beta   90.00
_cell.angle_gamma   90.00
#
_symmetry.space_group_name_H-M   'P 1'
#
loop_
_entity.id
_entity.type
_entity.pdbx_description
1 polymer ?
#
loop_
_entity_poly.entity_id
_entity_poly.type
_entity_poly.pdbx_seq_one_letter_code
_entity_poly.pdbx_strand_id
1 'polypeptide(L)' 'MAKAKGRVLAVDLGEKRIGLALSDPDRTIGSSLGKVARKGNRKDVEALARLA' A
#
# COMPACT_ATOMS: atom_id res chain seq x y z
N MET A 1 12.11 -19.97 5.79
CA MET A 1 11.88 -18.52 5.99
C MET A 1 10.50 -18.36 6.64
N ALA A 2 10.41 -17.75 7.82
CA ALA A 2 9.13 -17.65 8.52
C ALA A 2 8.17 -16.73 7.75
N LYS A 3 6.97 -17.24 7.43
CA LYS A 3 5.92 -16.49 6.71
C LYS A 3 5.49 -15.33 7.61
N ALA A 4 5.80 -14.10 7.23
CA ALA A 4 5.18 -12.93 7.87
C ALA A 4 3.66 -13.15 7.83
N LYS A 5 3.00 -13.17 8.99
CA LYS A 5 1.54 -13.38 9.06
C LYS A 5 0.84 -12.08 8.63
N GLY A 6 -0.10 -12.16 7.70
CA GLY A 6 -0.95 -11.02 7.31
C GLY A 6 -0.93 -10.68 5.82
N ARG A 7 -1.86 -9.79 5.44
CA ARG A 7 -1.99 -9.22 4.10
C ARG A 7 -0.80 -8.32 3.76
N VAL A 8 -0.55 -8.09 2.47
CA VAL A 8 0.50 -7.21 1.96
C VAL A 8 -0.14 -6.00 1.30
N LEU A 9 0.33 -4.80 1.64
CA LEU A 9 -0.01 -3.57 0.95
C LEU A 9 0.97 -3.34 -0.21
N ALA A 10 0.47 -3.34 -1.44
CA ALA A 10 1.22 -2.90 -2.62
C ALA A 10 1.14 -1.38 -2.75
N VAL A 11 2.27 -0.76 -3.06
CA VAL A 11 2.43 0.70 -3.19
C VAL A 11 3.00 1.00 -4.57
N ASP A 12 2.22 1.63 -5.43
CA ASP A 12 2.61 2.06 -6.78
C ASP A 12 2.84 3.57 -6.81
N LEU A 13 4.12 3.98 -6.79
CA LEU A 13 4.54 5.37 -6.65
C LEU A 13 4.54 6.08 -8.01
N GLY A 14 3.50 6.86 -8.29
CA GLY A 14 3.46 7.77 -9.45
C GLY A 14 3.77 9.23 -9.08
N GLU A 15 4.04 10.05 -10.09
CA GLU A 15 4.38 11.47 -9.91
C GLU A 15 3.29 12.29 -9.21
N LYS A 16 2.01 11.99 -9.49
CA LYS A 16 0.85 12.75 -8.95
C LYS A 16 0.07 12.01 -7.87
N ARG A 17 0.17 10.68 -7.83
CA ARG A 17 -0.61 9.82 -6.91
C ARG A 17 0.13 8.53 -6.61
N ILE A 18 -0.25 7.90 -5.52
CA ILE A 18 0.20 6.58 -5.10
C ILE A 18 -0.99 5.62 -5.23
N GLY A 19 -0.88 4.62 -6.10
CA GLY A 19 -1.87 3.54 -6.19
C GLY A 19 -1.68 2.54 -5.06
N LEU A 20 -2.78 2.02 -4.51
CA LEU A 20 -2.76 1.07 -3.40
C LEU A 20 -3.58 -0.16 -3.71
N ALA A 21 -3.04 -1.33 -3.37
CA ALA A 21 -3.77 -2.60 -3.39
C ALA A 21 -3.43 -3.42 -2.14
N LEU A 22 -4.40 -4.17 -1.63
CA LEU A 22 -4.22 -5.06 -0.49
C LEU A 22 -4.40 -6.50 -0.95
N SER A 23 -3.47 -7.37 -0.56
CA SER A 23 -3.60 -8.80 -0.85
C SER A 23 -4.67 -9.45 0.03
N ASP A 24 -5.18 -10.59 -0.43
CA ASP A 24 -5.82 -11.58 0.43
C ASP A 24 -4.82 -12.16 1.46
N PRO A 25 -5.29 -12.89 2.50
CA PRO A 25 -4.41 -13.47 3.53
C PRO A 25 -3.36 -14.44 2.98
N ASP A 26 -3.70 -15.14 1.89
CA ASP A 26 -2.80 -16.10 1.24
C ASP A 26 -1.79 -15.44 0.30
N ARG A 27 -1.96 -14.14 0.03
CA ARG A 27 -1.09 -13.31 -0.83
C ARG A 27 -1.09 -13.77 -2.29
N THR A 28 -2.23 -14.24 -2.76
CA THR A 28 -2.44 -14.72 -4.13
C THR A 28 -3.21 -13.69 -4.95
N ILE A 29 -4.20 -13.02 -4.35
CA ILE A 29 -5.07 -12.07 -5.05
C ILE A 29 -4.89 -10.68 -4.45
N GLY A 30 -4.58 -9.69 -5.29
CA GLY A 30 -4.58 -8.27 -4.93
C GLY A 30 -5.89 -7.60 -5.31
N SER A 31 -6.47 -6.82 -4.40
CA SER A 31 -7.64 -5.97 -4.67
C SER A 31 -7.32 -4.51 -4.47
N SER A 32 -7.87 -3.64 -5.31
CA SER A 32 -7.67 -2.19 -5.24
C SER A 32 -8.13 -1.64 -3.88
N LEU A 33 -7.26 -0.89 -3.20
CA LEU A 33 -7.55 -0.16 -1.97
C LEU A 33 -7.75 1.35 -2.23
N GLY A 34 -7.57 1.77 -3.48
CA GLY A 34 -7.71 3.16 -3.90
C GLY A 34 -6.37 3.85 -4.14
N LYS A 35 -6.30 5.14 -3.84
CA LYS A 35 -5.13 5.98 -4.13
C LYS A 35 -4.96 7.10 -3.14
N VAL A 36 -3.70 7.50 -2.92
CA VAL A 36 -3.33 8.71 -2.16
C VAL A 36 -2.81 9.77 -3.13
N ALA A 37 -3.27 11.01 -3.01
CA ALA A 37 -2.69 12.13 -3.77
C ALA A 37 -1.31 12.47 -3.22
N ARG A 38 -0.31 12.65 -4.09
CA ARG A 38 1.05 13.01 -3.68
C ARG A 38 1.06 14.41 -3.06
N LYS A 39 1.67 14.53 -1.89
CA LYS A 39 1.87 15.80 -1.15
C LYS A 39 3.33 16.00 -0.75
N GLY A 40 4.22 15.09 -1.14
CA GLY A 40 5.66 15.11 -0.85
C GLY A 40 6.04 13.97 0.10
N ASN A 41 7.25 13.43 -0.08
CA ASN A 41 7.66 12.12 0.47
C ASN A 41 7.31 11.91 1.95
N ARG A 42 7.56 12.91 2.81
CA ARG A 42 7.25 12.79 4.25
C ARG A 42 5.75 12.65 4.52
N LYS A 43 4.93 13.52 3.92
CA LYS A 43 3.47 13.48 4.06
C LYS A 43 2.88 12.21 3.44
N ASP A 44 3.50 11.74 2.34
CA ASP A 44 3.10 10.52 1.66
C ASP A 44 3.36 9.30 2.56
N VAL A 45 4.54 9.19 3.17
CA VAL A 45 4.88 8.13 4.13
C VAL A 45 3.98 8.17 5.36
N GLU A 46 3.73 9.35 5.93
CA GLU A 46 2.79 9.52 7.05
C GLU A 46 1.37 9.07 6.69
N ALA A 47 0.91 9.32 5.46
CA ALA A 47 -0.39 8.85 4.98
C ALA A 47 -0.43 7.32 4.82
N LEU A 48 0.64 6.71 4.29
CA LEU A 48 0.74 5.26 4.14
C LEU A 48 0.84 4.54 5.49
N ALA A 49 1.57 5.11 6.46
CA ALA A 49 1.73 4.54 7.80
C ALA A 49 0.40 4.44 8.57
N ARG A 50 -0.61 5.25 8.24
CA ARG A 50 -1.96 5.17 8.84
C ARG A 50 -2.83 4.03 8.28
N LEU A 51 -2.35 3.31 7.28
CA LEU A 51 -3.05 2.16 6.66
C LEU A 51 -2.58 0.80 7.22
N ALA A 52 -1.51 0.80 8.01
CA ALA A 52 -0.93 -0.38 8.66
C ALA A 52 -1.33 -0.42 10.13
#